data_AF-A0A1X0UPN6-F1
#
_entry.id   AF-A0A1X0UPN6-F1
#
_cell.length_a   1.000
_cell.length_b   1.000
_cell.length_c   1.000
_cell.angle_alpha   90.00
_cell.angle_beta   90.00
_cell.angle_gamma   90.00
#
_symmetry.space_group_name_H-M   'P 1'
#
loop_
_entity.id
_entity.type
_entity.pdbx_description
1 polymer ?
#
loop_
_entity_poly.entity_id
_entity_poly.type
_entity_poly.pdbx_seq_one_letter_code
_entity_poly.pdbx_strand_id
1 'polypeptide(L)'
;MTQARKPRQFSSTEHLASEAVAAFVDGELRMTAYLRAAHHIAECHECAAEVDAQQQARSALQGSGELSMPHSLRGLLSQIPMCEPTDAKDAISRSKRAIVTSVVGIRRRRR
;
A
#
# COMPACT_ATOMS: atom_id res chain seq x y z
N MET A 1 18.17 -32.40 28.63
CA MET A 1 17.57 -31.27 29.38
C MET A 1 17.37 -30.11 28.42
N THR A 2 16.19 -29.98 27.81
CA THR A 2 15.84 -28.86 26.91
C THR A 2 15.06 -27.83 27.73
N GLN A 3 15.76 -26.80 28.21
CA GLN A 3 15.17 -25.72 28.98
C GLN A 3 14.33 -24.85 28.03
N ALA A 4 13.00 -24.89 28.16
CA ALA A 4 12.10 -24.04 27.40
C ALA A 4 12.40 -22.57 27.77
N ARG A 5 12.92 -21.80 26.81
CA ARG A 5 13.19 -20.38 26.98
C ARG A 5 11.87 -19.64 27.20
N LYS A 6 11.75 -18.91 28.31
CA LYS A 6 10.62 -18.00 28.56
C LYS A 6 10.56 -16.96 27.42
N PRO A 7 9.37 -16.66 26.86
CA PRO A 7 9.25 -15.67 25.81
C PRO A 7 9.80 -14.32 26.29
N ARG A 8 10.63 -13.69 25.47
CA ARG A 8 11.14 -12.35 25.73
C ARG A 8 9.96 -11.39 25.77
N GLN A 9 9.91 -10.54 26.80
CA GLN A 9 8.93 -9.46 26.90
C GLN A 9 9.56 -8.23 26.27
N PHE A 10 8.92 -7.69 25.23
CA PHE A 10 9.32 -6.46 24.57
C PHE A 10 8.56 -5.28 25.18
N SER A 11 9.20 -4.13 25.26
CA SER A 11 8.54 -2.86 25.58
C SER A 11 7.90 -2.28 24.31
N SER A 12 6.84 -1.46 24.43
CA SER A 12 6.10 -0.90 23.27
C SER A 12 6.98 -0.15 22.25
N THR A 13 8.17 0.33 22.64
CA THR A 13 9.13 1.00 21.75
C THR A 13 10.09 0.06 21.03
N GLU A 14 10.12 -1.22 21.38
CA GLU A 14 11.00 -2.24 20.78
C GLU A 14 10.33 -3.03 19.66
N HIS A 15 9.03 -2.78 19.41
CA HIS A 15 8.28 -3.41 18.32
C HIS A 15 8.59 -2.74 16.98
N LEU A 16 8.32 -3.47 15.90
CA LEU A 16 8.38 -2.90 14.56
C LEU A 16 7.36 -1.77 14.44
N ALA A 17 7.76 -0.66 13.82
CA ALA A 17 6.84 0.40 13.44
C ALA A 17 5.83 -0.12 12.40
N SER A 18 4.61 0.42 12.39
CA SER A 18 3.54 -0.05 11.50
C SER A 18 3.91 0.05 10.01
N GLU A 19 4.68 1.07 9.63
CA GLU A 19 5.21 1.21 8.27
C GLU A 19 6.22 0.11 7.92
N ALA A 20 6.99 -0.38 8.89
CA ALA A 20 7.92 -1.48 8.68
C ALA A 20 7.19 -2.82 8.53
N VAL A 21 6.09 -3.02 9.26
CA VAL A 21 5.21 -4.19 9.11
C VAL A 21 4.57 -4.19 7.72
N ALA A 22 4.02 -3.05 7.28
CA ALA A 22 3.46 -2.91 5.93
C ALA A 22 4.49 -3.20 4.84
N ALA A 23 5.66 -2.56 4.91
CA ALA A 23 6.74 -2.78 3.94
C ALA A 23 7.27 -4.22 3.96
N PHE A 24 7.27 -4.89 5.10
CA PHE A 24 7.64 -6.31 5.20
C PHE A 24 6.63 -7.19 4.45
N VAL A 25 5.33 -7.00 4.71
CA VAL A 25 4.25 -7.77 4.07
C VAL A 25 4.21 -7.53 2.57
N ASP A 26 4.41 -6.28 2.12
CA ASP A 26 4.40 -5.93 0.71
C ASP A 26 5.70 -6.32 -0.02
N GLY A 27 6.75 -6.71 0.72
CA GLY A 27 8.04 -7.12 0.16
C GLY A 27 8.92 -5.95 -0.29
N GLU A 28 8.68 -4.75 0.23
CA GLU A 28 9.39 -3.52 -0.16
C GLU A 28 10.63 -3.22 0.70
N LEU A 29 10.87 -4.00 1.75
CA LEU A 29 12.08 -3.85 2.56
C LEU A 29 13.34 -4.28 1.79
N ARG A 30 14.40 -3.46 1.90
CA ARG A 30 15.77 -3.86 1.51
C ARG A 30 16.19 -5.09 2.32
N MET A 31 17.03 -5.94 1.72
CA MET A 31 17.45 -7.24 2.29
C MET A 31 17.88 -7.17 3.77
N THR A 32 18.69 -6.18 4.16
CA THR A 32 19.17 -6.02 5.55
C THR A 32 18.07 -5.63 6.54
N ALA A 33 17.06 -4.87 6.09
CA ALA A 33 15.89 -4.54 6.90
C ALA A 33 14.94 -5.75 6.98
N TYR A 34 14.75 -6.47 5.87
CA TYR A 34 13.96 -7.68 5.81
C TYR A 34 14.46 -8.75 6.79
N LEU A 35 15.76 -9.06 6.81
CA LEU A 35 16.33 -10.07 7.71
C LEU A 35 16.15 -9.70 9.19
N ARG A 36 16.30 -8.41 9.54
CA ARG A 36 16.08 -7.93 10.91
C ARG A 36 14.60 -8.02 11.32
N ALA A 37 13.69 -7.62 10.43
CA ALA A 37 12.26 -7.75 10.66
C ALA A 37 11.85 -9.22 10.81
N ALA A 38 12.31 -10.10 9.91
CA ALA A 38 12.05 -11.54 9.98
C ALA A 38 12.53 -12.16 11.29
N HIS A 39 13.74 -11.81 11.74
CA HIS A 39 14.26 -12.24 13.03
C HIS A 39 13.38 -11.75 14.18
N HIS A 40 12.99 -10.47 14.19
CA HIS A 40 12.13 -9.93 15.24
C HIS A 40 10.76 -10.60 15.26
N ILE A 41 10.13 -10.83 14.10
CA ILE A 41 8.83 -11.50 13.99
C ILE A 41 8.90 -12.94 14.54
N ALA A 42 10.00 -13.64 14.32
CA ALA A 42 10.20 -14.98 14.87
C ALA A 42 10.29 -15.03 16.40
N GLU A 43 10.66 -13.91 17.04
CA GLU A 43 10.83 -13.80 18.48
C GLU A 43 9.67 -13.07 19.19
N CYS A 44 8.91 -12.24 18.46
CA CYS A 44 7.88 -11.36 19.00
C CYS A 44 6.48 -11.69 18.44
N HIS A 45 5.64 -12.30 19.28
CA HIS A 45 4.27 -12.70 18.91
C HIS A 45 3.35 -11.52 18.54
N GLU A 46 3.55 -10.34 19.12
CA GLU A 46 2.73 -9.15 18.83
C GLU A 46 3.01 -8.66 17.41
N CYS A 47 4.28 -8.54 17.02
CA CYS A 47 4.62 -8.18 15.64
C CYS A 47 4.23 -9.27 14.63
N ALA A 48 4.27 -10.55 15.01
CA ALA A 48 3.74 -11.61 14.17
C ALA A 48 2.22 -11.45 13.93
N ALA A 49 1.46 -11.12 14.98
CA ALA A 49 0.03 -10.86 14.86
C ALA A 49 -0.29 -9.63 13.98
N GLU A 50 0.52 -8.58 14.05
CA GLU A 50 0.37 -7.41 13.16
C GLU A 50 0.65 -7.76 11.69
N VAL A 51 1.68 -8.57 11.44
CA VAL A 51 2.00 -9.07 10.09
C VAL A 51 0.83 -9.90 9.54
N ASP A 52 0.26 -10.80 10.35
CA ASP A 52 -0.90 -11.59 9.95
C ASP A 52 -2.13 -10.71 9.64
N ALA A 53 -2.38 -9.70 10.46
CA ALA A 53 -3.47 -8.74 10.23
C ALA A 53 -3.29 -7.97 8.91
N GLN A 54 -2.07 -7.49 8.65
CA GLN A 54 -1.75 -6.77 7.41
C GLN A 54 -1.82 -7.69 6.18
N GLN A 55 -1.40 -8.95 6.30
CA GLN A 55 -1.52 -9.94 5.24
C GLN A 55 -2.99 -10.26 4.91
N GLN A 56 -3.85 -10.38 5.93
CA GLN A 56 -5.29 -10.55 5.74
C GLN A 56 -5.90 -9.35 5.01
N ALA A 57 -5.52 -8.12 5.39
CA ALA A 57 -5.96 -6.91 4.71
C ALA A 57 -5.53 -6.91 3.24
N ARG A 58 -4.27 -7.25 2.94
CA ARG A 58 -3.76 -7.38 1.57
C ARG A 58 -4.55 -8.41 0.76
N SER A 59 -4.80 -9.59 1.32
CA SER A 59 -5.57 -10.65 0.66
C SER A 59 -7.02 -10.23 0.41
N ALA A 60 -7.65 -9.51 1.34
CA ALA A 60 -9.00 -8.98 1.15
C ALA A 60 -9.06 -7.96 -0.02
N LEU A 61 -8.05 -7.08 -0.13
CA LEU A 61 -7.97 -6.14 -1.24
C LEU A 61 -7.76 -6.84 -2.58
N GLN A 62 -6.88 -7.85 -2.64
CA GLN A 62 -6.67 -8.65 -3.85
C GLN A 62 -7.92 -9.44 -4.26
N GLY A 63 -8.68 -9.93 -3.28
CA GLY A 63 -9.94 -10.64 -3.50
C GLY A 63 -11.15 -9.76 -3.83
N SER A 64 -11.03 -8.43 -3.74
CA SER A 64 -12.15 -7.50 -3.95
C SER A 64 -12.59 -7.34 -5.41
N GLY A 65 -11.92 -8.02 -6.34
CA GLY A 65 -12.26 -8.07 -7.76
C GLY A 65 -11.27 -7.35 -8.66
N GLU A 66 -11.36 -7.63 -9.95
CA GLU A 66 -10.46 -7.07 -10.95
C GLU A 66 -10.80 -5.60 -11.22
N LEU A 67 -9.82 -4.72 -11.03
CA LEU A 67 -9.93 -3.32 -11.43
C LEU A 67 -9.74 -3.22 -12.94
N SER A 68 -10.84 -3.27 -13.70
CA SER A 68 -10.78 -3.04 -15.15
C SER A 68 -10.52 -1.57 -15.46
N MET A 69 -9.54 -1.31 -16.32
CA MET A 69 -9.26 0.05 -16.77
C MET A 69 -10.39 0.56 -17.68
N PRO A 70 -10.95 1.76 -17.43
CA PRO A 70 -11.94 2.34 -18.31
C PRO A 70 -11.39 2.56 -19.73
N HIS A 71 -12.20 2.24 -20.74
CA HIS A 71 -11.82 2.38 -22.16
C HIS A 71 -11.39 3.80 -22.53
N SER A 72 -12.04 4.80 -21.94
CA SER A 72 -11.70 6.22 -22.10
C SER A 72 -10.29 6.55 -21.58
N LEU A 73 -9.92 6.05 -20.40
CA LEU A 73 -8.57 6.21 -19.87
C LEU A 73 -7.54 5.50 -20.75
N ARG A 74 -7.87 4.29 -21.25
CA ARG A 74 -7.00 3.55 -22.17
C ARG A 74 -6.71 4.33 -23.45
N GLY A 75 -7.74 4.93 -24.04
CA GLY A 75 -7.59 5.78 -25.23
C GLY A 75 -6.74 7.02 -24.97
N LEU A 76 -6.81 7.61 -23.77
CA LEU A 76 -5.95 8.74 -23.40
C LEU A 76 -4.50 8.31 -23.18
N LEU A 77 -4.26 7.21 -22.45
CA LEU A 77 -2.91 6.73 -22.18
C LEU A 77 -2.19 6.27 -23.47
N SER A 78 -2.92 5.72 -24.44
CA SER A 78 -2.33 5.36 -25.75
C SER A 78 -1.85 6.56 -26.56
N GLN A 79 -2.27 7.78 -26.23
CA GLN A 79 -1.85 9.01 -26.91
C GLN A 79 -0.59 9.64 -26.30
N ILE A 80 -0.10 9.15 -25.15
CA ILE A 80 1.11 9.68 -24.48
C ILE A 80 2.32 9.80 -25.41
N PRO A 81 2.65 8.82 -26.27
CA PRO A 81 3.80 8.92 -27.17
C PRO A 81 3.71 10.09 -28.18
N MET A 82 2.51 10.62 -28.41
CA MET A 82 2.25 11.71 -29.34
C MET A 82 2.21 13.08 -28.65
N CYS A 83 2.38 13.15 -27.33
CA CYS A 83 2.50 14.41 -26.61
C CYS A 83 3.95 14.91 -26.65
N GLU A 84 4.19 15.96 -27.42
CA GLU A 84 5.43 16.75 -27.31
C GLU A 84 5.51 17.38 -25.90
N PRO A 85 6.67 17.32 -25.21
CA PRO A 85 6.79 17.76 -23.82
C PRO A 85 6.65 19.28 -23.60
N THR A 86 6.41 20.07 -24.64
CA THR A 86 6.40 21.54 -24.60
C THR A 86 5.12 22.19 -24.06
N ASP A 87 4.00 21.45 -23.90
CA ASP A 87 2.72 22.01 -23.42
C ASP A 87 2.21 21.39 -22.09
N ALA A 88 3.09 20.70 -21.35
CA ALA A 88 2.68 19.93 -20.17
C ALA A 88 2.12 20.79 -19.02
N LYS A 89 2.52 22.05 -18.90
CA LYS A 89 2.06 22.92 -17.78
C LYS A 89 0.61 23.39 -17.94
N ASP A 90 0.15 23.63 -19.16
CA ASP A 90 -1.20 24.16 -19.43
C ASP A 90 -2.26 23.05 -19.51
N ALA A 91 -1.89 21.87 -20.01
CA ALA A 91 -2.79 20.71 -20.11
C ALA A 91 -3.15 20.11 -18.73
N ILE A 92 -2.19 20.05 -17.80
CA ILE A 92 -2.40 19.50 -16.44
C ILE A 92 -3.40 20.35 -15.64
N SER A 93 -3.40 21.68 -15.83
CA SER A 93 -4.34 22.60 -15.17
C SER A 93 -5.79 22.41 -15.62
N ARG A 94 -6.01 22.19 -16.92
CA ARG A 94 -7.34 21.92 -17.50
C ARG A 94 -7.90 20.56 -17.05
N SER A 95 -7.06 19.52 -17.04
CA SER A 95 -7.48 18.16 -16.68
C SER A 95 -7.81 18.02 -15.17
N LYS A 96 -7.05 18.69 -14.29
CA LYS A 96 -7.35 18.76 -12.85
C LYS A 96 -8.75 19.34 -12.56
N ARG A 97 -9.21 20.32 -13.34
CA ARG A 97 -10.54 20.94 -13.18
C ARG A 97 -11.72 20.02 -13.55
N ALA A 98 -11.54 19.10 -14.50
CA ALA A 98 -12.58 18.18 -14.94
C ALA A 98 -12.80 17.00 -13.96
N ILE A 99 -11.74 16.53 -13.31
CA ILE A 99 -11.81 15.43 -12.35
C ILE A 99 -12.48 15.89 -11.04
N VAL A 100 -12.14 17.07 -10.51
CA VAL A 100 -12.72 17.59 -9.26
C VAL A 100 -14.22 17.88 -9.35
N THR A 101 -14.71 18.30 -10.52
CA THR A 101 -16.15 18.54 -10.75
C THR A 101 -16.96 17.24 -10.74
N SER A 102 -16.39 16.14 -11.22
CA SER A 102 -17.03 14.83 -11.22
C SER A 102 -17.12 14.21 -9.81
N VAL A 103 -16.08 14.37 -8.98
CA VAL A 103 -16.06 13.84 -7.60
C VAL A 103 -17.04 14.61 -6.68
N VAL A 104 -17.22 15.92 -6.89
CA VAL A 104 -18.21 16.72 -6.15
C VAL A 104 -19.66 16.31 -6.50
N GLY A 105 -19.92 15.89 -7.75
CA GLY A 105 -21.23 15.39 -8.18
C GLY A 105 -21.63 14.04 -7.54
N ILE A 106 -20.67 13.16 -7.29
CA ILE A 106 -20.92 11.84 -6.68
C ILE A 106 -21.36 11.97 -5.21
N ARG A 107 -20.86 12.97 -4.47
CA ARG A 107 -21.19 13.18 -3.05
C ARG A 107 -22.61 13.72 -2.80
N ARG A 108 -23.30 14.28 -3.81
CA ARG A 108 -24.65 14.85 -3.64
C ARG A 108 -25.80 13.85 -3.83
N ARG A 109 -25.55 12.63 -4.29
CA ARG A 109 -26.58 11.59 -4.52
C ARG A 109 -26.79 10.62 -3.34
N ARG A 110 -26.13 10.83 -2.20
CA ARG A 110 -26.30 10.04 -0.97
C ARG A 110 -26.87 10.88 0.18
N ARG A 111 -27.82 11.77 -0.11
CA ARG A 111 -28.66 12.42 0.89
C ARG A 111 -30.11 12.36 0.46
#